data_AF-A0A3R7ELB1-F1
#
_entry.id   AF-A0A3R7ELB1-F1
#
_cell.length_a   1.000
_cell.length_b   1.000
_cell.length_c   1.000
_cell.angle_alpha   90.00
_cell.angle_beta   90.00
_cell.angle_gamma   90.00
#
_symmetry.space_group_name_H-M   'P 1'
#
loop_
_entity.id
_entity.type
_entity.pdbx_description
1 polymer ?
#
loop_
_entity_poly.entity_id
_entity_poly.type
_entity_poly.pdbx_seq_one_letter_code
_entity_poly.pdbx_strand_id
1 'polypeptide(L)'
;MEAFIDSNIILKYLEGDTRAEEILDIVDIGFINPIVVSEVLYGYIRLMTGFKSYNLKKKFPSLNLELKPIYESLSDFILLPLVFELRELQAMMDSHIR
;
A
#
# COMPACT_ATOMS: atom_id res chain seq x y z
N MET A 1 4.74 -16.87 8.81
CA MET A 1 4.44 -15.84 9.83
C MET A 1 3.27 -14.97 9.37
N GLU A 2 2.46 -14.46 10.29
CA GLU A 2 1.43 -13.46 9.97
C GLU A 2 2.00 -12.04 10.18
N ALA A 3 1.76 -11.12 9.23
CA ALA A 3 2.28 -9.76 9.34
C ALA A 3 1.40 -8.72 8.65
N PHE A 4 1.34 -7.51 9.23
CA PHE A 4 0.82 -6.33 8.54
C PHE A 4 1.93 -5.75 7.65
N ILE A 5 1.64 -5.57 6.36
CA ILE A 5 2.62 -5.19 5.35
C ILE A 5 2.48 -3.71 5.03
N ASP A 6 3.58 -2.97 5.21
CA ASP A 6 3.67 -1.56 4.87
C ASP A 6 3.85 -1.37 3.36
N SER A 7 3.38 -0.22 2.85
CA SER A 7 3.49 0.13 1.43
C SER A 7 4.93 0.18 0.94
N ASN A 8 5.88 0.58 1.79
CA ASN A 8 7.30 0.64 1.45
C ASN A 8 7.91 -0.72 1.12
N ILE A 9 7.47 -1.80 1.78
CA ILE A 9 7.97 -3.15 1.49
C ILE A 9 7.48 -3.58 0.10
N ILE A 10 6.20 -3.38 -0.18
CA ILE A 10 5.60 -3.71 -1.47
C ILE A 10 6.25 -2.89 -2.60
N LEU A 11 6.43 -1.58 -2.40
CA LEU A 11 7.04 -0.72 -3.41
C LEU A 11 8.49 -1.11 -3.70
N LYS A 12 9.29 -1.43 -2.68
CA LYS A 12 10.67 -1.90 -2.86
C LYS A 12 10.73 -3.24 -3.59
N TYR A 13 9.83 -4.16 -3.26
CA TYR A 13 9.70 -5.42 -3.98
C TYR A 13 9.43 -5.18 -5.48
N LEU A 14 8.50 -4.26 -5.80
CA LEU A 14 8.22 -3.89 -7.20
C LEU A 14 9.40 -3.20 -7.91
N GLU A 15 10.30 -2.57 -7.16
CA GLU A 15 11.55 -2.01 -7.67
C GLU A 15 12.66 -3.07 -7.85
N GLY A 16 12.41 -4.32 -7.45
CA GLY A 16 13.38 -5.43 -7.52
C GLY A 16 14.36 -5.49 -6.35
N ASP A 17 14.02 -4.91 -5.20
CA ASP A 17 14.82 -5.00 -3.97
C ASP A 17 14.73 -6.42 -3.39
N THR A 18 15.84 -7.16 -3.45
CA THR A 18 15.93 -8.56 -2.99
C THR A 18 15.66 -8.71 -1.49
N ARG A 19 15.92 -7.68 -0.68
CA ARG A 19 15.62 -7.74 0.75
C ARG A 19 14.12 -7.62 1.02
N ALA A 20 13.39 -6.86 0.19
CA ALA A 20 11.94 -6.80 0.29
C ALA A 20 11.30 -8.13 -0.13
N GLU A 21 11.85 -8.80 -1.15
CA GLU A 21 11.49 -10.16 -1.53
C GLU A 21 11.70 -11.16 -0.38
N GLU A 22 12.89 -11.19 0.22
CA GLU A 22 13.19 -12.05 1.38
C GLU A 22 12.24 -11.82 2.58
N ILE A 23 11.80 -10.58 2.79
CA ILE A 23 10.83 -10.25 3.85
C ILE A 23 9.45 -10.78 3.50
N LEU A 24 9.02 -10.70 2.24
CA LEU A 24 7.72 -11.20 1.81
C LEU A 24 7.68 -12.74 1.80
N ASP A 25 8.80 -13.40 1.45
CA ASP A 25 8.90 -14.86 1.40
C ASP A 25 8.69 -15.56 2.76
N ILE A 26 8.99 -14.87 3.87
CA ILE A 26 8.79 -15.42 5.22
C ILE A 26 7.37 -15.15 5.78
N VAL A 27 6.55 -14.40 5.05
CA VAL A 27 5.17 -14.08 5.42
C VAL A 27 4.24 -15.11 4.80
N ASP A 28 3.56 -15.88 5.65
CA ASP A 28 2.55 -16.86 5.22
C ASP A 28 1.20 -16.18 4.96
N ILE A 29 0.88 -15.16 5.78
CA ILE A 29 -0.37 -14.39 5.69
C ILE A 29 -0.03 -12.91 5.85
N GLY A 30 -0.19 -12.14 4.77
CA GLY A 30 0.03 -10.71 4.77
C GLY A 30 -1.27 -9.91 4.84
N PHE A 31 -1.32 -8.94 5.75
CA PHE A 31 -2.45 -8.02 5.90
C PHE A 31 -2.10 -6.63 5.37
N ILE A 32 -3.02 -6.00 4.65
CA ILE A 32 -2.90 -4.60 4.22
C ILE A 32 -4.17 -3.83 4.56
N ASN A 33 -4.14 -2.51 4.45
CA ASN A 33 -5.32 -1.66 4.61
C ASN A 33 -5.53 -0.75 3.36
N PRO A 34 -6.66 -0.04 3.26
CA PRO A 34 -6.91 0.87 2.13
C PRO A 34 -5.90 2.00 1.95
N ILE A 35 -5.18 2.41 3.00
CA ILE A 35 -4.09 3.40 2.89
C ILE A 35 -2.92 2.77 2.14
N VAL A 36 -2.49 1.57 2.54
CA VAL A 36 -1.40 0.81 1.87
C VAL A 36 -1.73 0.62 0.39
N VAL A 37 -2.96 0.19 0.07
CA VAL A 37 -3.42 0.05 -1.33
C VAL A 37 -3.26 1.37 -2.10
N SER A 38 -3.69 2.49 -1.52
CA SER A 38 -3.63 3.80 -2.16
C SER A 38 -2.18 4.25 -2.42
N GLU A 39 -1.29 4.04 -1.46
CA GLU A 39 0.13 4.38 -1.57
C GLU A 39 0.85 3.50 -2.60
N VAL A 40 0.59 2.19 -2.60
CA VAL A 40 1.17 1.26 -3.58
C VAL A 40 0.70 1.59 -4.99
N LEU A 41 -0.60 1.84 -5.19
CA LEU A 41 -1.12 2.25 -6.50
C LEU A 41 -0.49 3.55 -6.98
N TYR A 42 -0.36 4.54 -6.10
CA TYR A 42 0.28 5.81 -6.43
C TYR A 42 1.75 5.65 -6.79
N GLY A 43 2.49 4.83 -6.04
CA GLY A 43 3.88 4.50 -6.30
C GLY A 43 4.05 3.75 -7.62
N TYR A 44 3.24 2.71 -7.88
CA TYR A 44 3.24 1.97 -9.14
C TYR A 44 3.01 2.89 -10.35
N ILE A 45 2.01 3.78 -10.27
CA ILE A 45 1.74 4.75 -11.34
C ILE A 45 2.95 5.68 -11.58
N ARG A 46 3.63 6.10 -10.51
CA ARG A 46 4.86 6.90 -10.64
C ARG A 46 6.00 6.13 -11.30
N LEU A 47 6.18 4.86 -10.93
CA LEU A 47 7.19 3.98 -11.51
C LEU A 47 6.92 3.76 -13.01
N MET A 48 5.68 3.44 -13.38
CA MET A 48 5.29 3.18 -14.77
C MET A 48 5.38 4.42 -15.67
N THR A 49 5.12 5.61 -15.12
CA THR A 49 5.10 6.85 -15.92
C THR A 49 6.42 7.63 -15.87
N GLY A 50 7.30 7.35 -14.91
CA GLY A 50 8.47 8.17 -14.61
C GLY A 50 8.15 9.59 -14.13
N PHE A 51 6.87 9.92 -13.89
CA PHE A 51 6.47 11.27 -13.52
C PHE A 51 6.63 11.53 -12.01
N LYS A 52 7.09 12.75 -11.70
CA LYS A 52 7.01 13.28 -10.33
C LYS A 52 5.55 13.55 -9.96
N SER A 53 5.27 13.51 -8.66
CA SER A 53 3.93 13.67 -8.08
C SER A 53 3.17 14.90 -8.60
N TYR A 54 3.86 16.02 -8.76
CA TYR A 54 3.29 17.27 -9.26
C TYR A 54 2.81 17.18 -10.72
N ASN A 55 3.54 16.45 -11.57
CA ASN A 55 3.22 16.31 -12.99
C ASN A 55 2.08 15.32 -13.23
N LEU A 56 1.98 14.30 -12.40
CA LEU A 56 0.88 13.33 -12.41
C LEU A 56 -0.48 13.99 -12.24
N LYS A 57 -0.62 14.90 -11.25
CA LYS A 57 -1.88 15.61 -10.99
C LYS A 57 -2.41 16.38 -12.20
N LYS A 58 -1.53 16.87 -13.07
CA LYS A 58 -1.91 17.60 -14.29
C LYS A 58 -2.36 16.70 -15.43
N LYS A 59 -2.03 15.40 -15.38
CA LYS A 59 -2.32 14.43 -16.43
C LYS A 59 -3.50 13.53 -16.11
N PHE A 60 -3.95 13.47 -14.86
CA PHE A 60 -5.22 12.81 -14.54
C PHE A 60 -6.42 13.62 -15.05
N PRO A 61 -7.48 12.98 -15.59
CA PRO A 61 -7.67 11.52 -15.75
C PRO A 61 -7.18 10.96 -17.10
N SER A 62 -6.49 11.74 -17.94
CA SER A 62 -6.06 11.32 -19.29
C SER A 62 -4.98 10.23 -19.36
N LEU A 63 -4.51 9.72 -18.22
CA LEU A 63 -3.53 8.64 -18.15
C LEU A 63 -4.22 7.30 -18.41
N ASN A 64 -3.89 6.68 -19.55
CA ASN A 64 -4.25 5.30 -19.83
C ASN A 64 -3.15 4.38 -19.32
N LEU A 65 -3.40 3.69 -18.19
CA LEU A 65 -2.43 2.81 -17.54
C LEU A 65 -3.06 1.45 -17.30
N GLU A 66 -2.28 0.40 -17.55
CA GLU A 66 -2.67 -0.96 -17.19
C GLU A 66 -2.38 -1.19 -15.70
N LEU A 67 -3.43 -1.13 -14.89
CA LEU A 67 -3.37 -1.34 -13.44
C LEU A 67 -3.61 -2.80 -13.04
N LYS A 68 -3.97 -3.67 -13.98
CA LYS A 68 -4.25 -5.08 -13.69
C LYS A 68 -3.09 -5.79 -12.96
N PRO A 69 -1.81 -5.63 -13.36
CA PRO A 69 -0.70 -6.31 -12.70
C PRO A 69 -0.55 -5.97 -11.21
N ILE A 70 -0.78 -4.70 -10.84
CA ILE A 70 -0.65 -4.28 -9.44
C ILE A 70 -1.85 -4.75 -8.61
N TYR A 71 -3.05 -4.84 -9.18
CA TYR A 71 -4.19 -5.43 -8.49
C TYR A 71 -4.02 -6.93 -8.26
N GLU A 72 -3.46 -7.66 -9.23
CA GLU A 72 -3.12 -9.07 -9.07
C GLU A 72 -2.07 -9.25 -7.95
N SER A 73 -1.02 -8.42 -7.94
CA SER A 73 0.00 -8.45 -6.88
C SER A 73 -0.57 -8.14 -5.49
N LEU A 74 -1.53 -7.21 -5.40
CA LEU A 74 -2.18 -6.88 -4.13
C LEU A 74 -3.21 -7.93 -3.67
N SER A 75 -3.65 -8.82 -4.56
CA SER A 75 -4.66 -9.83 -4.25
C SER A 75 -4.15 -10.97 -3.37
N ASP A 76 -2.83 -11.08 -3.24
CA ASP A 76 -2.17 -12.04 -2.33
C ASP A 76 -2.30 -11.63 -0.85
N PHE A 77 -2.70 -10.39 -0.57
CA PHE A 77 -2.86 -9.86 0.79
C PHE A 77 -4.33 -9.83 1.24
N ILE A 78 -4.56 -10.05 2.53
CA ILE A 78 -5.86 -9.87 3.16
C ILE A 78 -6.06 -8.38 3.44
N LEU A 79 -7.07 -7.79 2.80
CA LEU A 79 -7.46 -6.40 3.04
C LEU A 79 -8.25 -6.28 4.35
N LEU A 80 -7.65 -5.65 5.35
CA LEU A 80 -8.31 -5.27 6.58
C LEU A 80 -9.09 -3.96 6.36
N PRO A 81 -10.40 -3.92 6.69
CA PRO A 81 -11.16 -2.70 6.60
C PRO A 81 -10.60 -1.63 7.54
N LEU A 82 -10.69 -0.37 7.12
CA LEU A 82 -10.34 0.78 7.95
C LEU A 82 -11.49 1.00 8.95
N VAL A 83 -11.49 0.25 10.05
CA VAL A 83 -12.57 0.28 11.06
C VAL A 83 -12.18 1.22 12.19
N PHE A 84 -12.02 2.51 11.92
CA PHE A 84 -12.08 3.52 12.99
C PHE A 84 -12.61 4.84 12.43
N GLU A 85 -13.74 5.31 12.97
CA GLU A 85 -13.99 6.75 12.92
C GLU A 85 -12.94 7.47 13.79
N LEU A 86 -12.51 8.67 13.40
CA LEU A 86 -11.55 9.47 14.17
C LEU A 86 -11.95 9.63 15.65
N ARG A 87 -13.26 9.63 15.92
CA ARG A 87 -13.84 9.71 17.26
C ARG A 87 -13.55 8.46 18.11
N GLU A 88 -13.56 7.29 17.51
CA GLU A 88 -13.25 6.02 18.18
C GLU A 88 -11.77 5.93 18.50
N LEU A 89 -10.93 6.38 17.56
CA LEU A 89 -9.48 6.46 17.72
C LEU A 89 -9.09 7.43 18.85
N GLN A 90 -9.75 8.59 18.93
CA GLN A 90 -9.57 9.57 20.00
C GLN A 90 -9.99 8.99 21.37
N ALA A 91 -11.13 8.30 21.45
CA ALA A 91 -11.56 7.64 22.68
C ALA A 91 -10.59 6.53 23.14
N MET A 92 -9.98 5.80 22.20
CA MET A 92 -8.95 4.79 22.52
C MET A 92 -7.66 5.42 23.05
N MET A 93 -7.21 6.52 22.46
CA MET A 93 -6.03 7.25 22.95
C MET A 93 -6.26 7.84 24.35
N ASP A 94 -7.45 8.39 24.60
CA ASP A 94 -7.80 8.98 25.90
C ASP A 94 -7.95 7.93 27.02
N SER A 95 -8.27 6.68 26.67
CA SER A 95 -8.41 5.57 27.62
C SER A 95 -7.10 4.87 28.01
N HIS A 96 -6.03 5.03 27.22
CA HIS A 96 -4.70 4.48 27.51
C HIS A 96 -3.78 5.45 28.29
N ILE A 97 -4.26 6.66 28.61
CA ILE A 97 -3.54 7.69 29.37
C ILE A 97 -3.98 7.74 30.86
N ARG A 98 -4.78 6.77 31.33
CA ARG A 98 -5.17 6.65 32.76
C ARG A 98 -4.47 5.52 33.48
#